data_AF-A0A2V7XZ35-F1
#
_entry.id   AF-A0A2V7XZ35-F1
#
_cell.length_a   1.000
_cell.length_b   1.000
_cell.length_c   1.000
_cell.angle_alpha   90.00
_cell.angle_beta   90.00
_cell.angle_gamma   90.00
#
_symmetry.space_group_name_H-M   'P 1'
#
loop_
_entity.id
_entity.type
_entity.pdbx_description
1 polymer ?
#
loop_
_entity_poly.entity_id
_entity_poly.type
_entity_poly.pdbx_seq_one_letter_code
_entity_poly.pdbx_strand_id
1 'polypeptide(L)'
;ARLPPVRRALVRRAITEAREGVRERERTKSLAVAMVDAGRRLARAAGARLFAEQRVDRPDDVLFLTADELAAALAGAAPSRPQLRRRRRRYERAALVPAPRLIDLRSGADPPEPATWRGTGVSAGVGMGPARVVAAGEPMRLEPGEVLVAPVLDAALGPLLASAAGAVAEIGGMLSHGAVVARELGVPCVVDVREATTRIRTGDPVLVDGSTGEVRPWEAPVGETGPIPGLDLLARASAADEAFHVLEPHPLARESVYVNVQDPEARLVLVASLGARPRGNGEALVALGLPDGRVLFALELAPLQRGPSGVSVGAMESRWAPVRLRFDGRLSSHEADGFPPGPLPLVLAPRTVEARIDLSFVPTTPAIDFTQGLPEAEREALRPVGAHHVEQSGRWQGWVEVDGRQYDVEGTGSRDHSWGRRDWEAAEWWRLFTARFGDDLAVHALAVSAGGRVVEGGFVWRHGEVERIRRVAFAARRGPFGLSGLDLELGTARGPLYLTGQVERTLTVPVQLARSLGRQLSGRPWRLLLHENYTRYTCAGREGRGMAEITERP
;
A
#
# COMPACT_ATOMS: atom_id res chain seq x y z
N ALA A 1 12.94 3.94 -22.59
CA ALA A 1 13.33 4.51 -23.91
C ALA A 1 12.12 4.58 -24.85
N ARG A 2 11.94 5.66 -25.61
CA ARG A 2 10.77 5.82 -26.50
C ARG A 2 10.92 4.94 -27.75
N LEU A 3 9.97 4.02 -27.97
CA LEU A 3 9.95 3.15 -29.16
C LEU A 3 9.86 3.97 -30.47
N PRO A 4 10.55 3.53 -31.55
CA PRO A 4 10.39 4.08 -32.90
C PRO A 4 8.94 4.08 -33.38
N PRO A 5 8.52 4.99 -34.28
CA PRO A 5 7.12 5.21 -34.63
C PRO A 5 6.40 3.95 -35.16
N VAL A 6 7.06 3.16 -36.01
CA VAL A 6 6.50 1.89 -36.53
C VAL A 6 6.31 0.86 -35.41
N ARG A 7 7.34 0.63 -34.58
CA ARG A 7 7.24 -0.27 -33.42
C ARG A 7 6.18 0.20 -32.43
N ARG A 8 6.04 1.51 -32.23
CA ARG A 8 4.99 2.09 -31.38
C ARG A 8 3.59 1.83 -31.94
N ALA A 9 3.40 1.94 -33.26
CA ALA A 9 2.13 1.63 -33.90
C ALA A 9 1.77 0.15 -33.78
N LEU A 10 2.74 -0.75 -34.03
CA LEU A 10 2.57 -2.20 -33.87
C LEU A 10 2.24 -2.57 -32.42
N VAL A 11 2.97 -2.04 -31.44
CA VAL A 11 2.70 -2.29 -30.01
C VAL A 11 1.34 -1.75 -29.60
N ARG A 12 0.94 -0.56 -30.08
CA ARG A 12 -0.41 -0.02 -29.81
C ARG A 12 -1.50 -0.93 -30.37
N ARG A 13 -1.32 -1.41 -31.60
CA ARG A 13 -2.25 -2.35 -32.24
C ARG A 13 -2.34 -3.66 -31.45
N ALA A 14 -1.21 -4.25 -31.09
CA ALA A 14 -1.16 -5.47 -30.29
C ALA A 14 -1.82 -5.28 -28.90
N ILE A 15 -1.65 -4.12 -28.25
CA ILE A 15 -2.34 -3.80 -26.99
C ILE A 15 -3.86 -3.72 -27.20
N THR A 16 -4.31 -3.09 -28.29
CA THR A 16 -5.75 -3.01 -28.60
C THR A 16 -6.34 -4.40 -28.85
N GLU A 17 -5.70 -5.19 -29.71
CA GLU A 17 -6.14 -6.56 -30.04
C GLU A 17 -6.13 -7.45 -28.78
N ALA A 18 -5.11 -7.36 -27.92
CA ALA A 18 -5.06 -8.09 -26.66
C ALA A 18 -6.19 -7.69 -25.69
N ARG A 19 -6.51 -6.39 -25.60
CA ARG A 19 -7.62 -5.90 -24.77
C ARG A 19 -8.97 -6.39 -25.28
N GLU A 20 -9.17 -6.41 -26.60
CA GLU A 20 -10.38 -6.95 -27.22
C GLU A 20 -10.49 -8.46 -26.98
N GLY A 21 -9.42 -9.22 -27.18
CA GLY A 21 -9.41 -10.66 -26.94
C GLY A 21 -9.73 -11.05 -25.49
N VAL A 22 -9.24 -10.30 -24.50
CA VAL A 22 -9.61 -10.52 -23.08
C VAL A 22 -11.09 -10.25 -22.84
N ARG A 23 -11.65 -9.18 -23.43
CA ARG A 23 -13.10 -8.89 -23.32
C ARG A 23 -13.94 -9.99 -23.95
N GLU A 24 -13.55 -10.47 -25.13
CA GLU A 24 -14.24 -11.55 -25.83
C GLU A 24 -14.18 -12.87 -25.04
N ARG A 25 -13.05 -13.18 -24.41
CA ARG A 25 -12.90 -14.34 -23.51
C ARG A 25 -13.93 -14.29 -22.38
N GLU A 26 -13.99 -13.18 -21.65
CA GLU A 26 -14.93 -13.02 -20.52
C GLU A 26 -16.39 -12.98 -20.98
N ARG A 27 -16.66 -12.36 -22.13
CA ARG A 27 -17.99 -12.34 -22.75
C ARG A 27 -18.45 -13.76 -23.11
N THR A 28 -17.57 -14.57 -23.69
CA THR A 28 -17.88 -15.96 -24.06
C THR A 28 -18.28 -16.78 -22.84
N LYS A 29 -17.55 -16.64 -21.72
CA LYS A 29 -17.90 -17.29 -20.46
C LYS A 29 -19.26 -16.83 -19.94
N SER A 30 -19.52 -15.52 -19.99
CA SER A 30 -20.80 -14.94 -19.52
C SER A 30 -22.00 -15.44 -20.33
N LEU A 31 -21.86 -15.52 -21.66
CA LEU A 31 -22.88 -16.07 -22.55
C LEU A 31 -23.12 -17.56 -22.29
N ALA A 32 -22.06 -18.35 -22.07
CA ALA A 32 -22.19 -19.75 -21.72
C ALA A 32 -22.97 -19.95 -20.40
N VAL A 33 -22.69 -19.15 -19.37
CA VAL A 33 -23.45 -19.17 -18.10
C VAL A 33 -24.91 -18.78 -18.32
N ALA A 34 -25.20 -17.78 -19.16
CA ALA A 34 -26.57 -17.39 -19.50
C ALA A 34 -27.34 -18.53 -20.21
N MET A 35 -26.69 -19.26 -21.12
CA MET A 35 -27.28 -20.45 -21.75
C MET A 35 -27.59 -21.54 -20.72
N VAL A 36 -26.69 -21.79 -19.76
CA VAL A 36 -26.91 -22.75 -18.67
C VAL A 36 -28.06 -22.31 -17.76
N ASP A 37 -28.20 -21.02 -17.43
CA ASP A 37 -29.33 -20.51 -16.64
C ASP A 37 -30.67 -20.72 -17.35
N ALA A 38 -30.73 -20.46 -18.66
CA ALA A 38 -31.92 -20.75 -19.46
C ALA A 38 -32.30 -22.23 -19.41
N GLY A 39 -31.33 -23.13 -19.60
CA GLY A 39 -31.53 -24.58 -19.45
C GLY A 39 -32.00 -24.97 -18.04
N ARG A 40 -31.43 -24.36 -17.00
CA ARG A 40 -31.83 -24.59 -15.60
C ARG A 40 -33.27 -24.17 -15.32
N ARG A 41 -33.74 -23.05 -15.89
CA ARG A 41 -35.15 -22.62 -15.78
C ARG A 41 -36.09 -23.63 -16.44
N LEU A 42 -35.75 -24.11 -17.63
CA LEU A 42 -36.53 -25.14 -18.33
C LEU A 42 -36.56 -26.45 -17.53
N ALA A 43 -35.41 -26.90 -17.02
CA ALA A 43 -35.33 -28.10 -16.18
C ALA A 43 -36.17 -27.97 -14.92
N ARG A 44 -36.11 -26.84 -14.21
CA ARG A 44 -36.94 -26.58 -13.02
C ARG A 44 -38.44 -26.60 -13.33
N ALA A 45 -38.86 -26.01 -14.45
CA ALA A 45 -40.25 -26.05 -14.88
C ALA A 45 -40.70 -27.48 -15.22
N ALA A 46 -39.87 -28.25 -15.93
CA ALA A 46 -40.12 -29.66 -16.22
C ALA A 46 -40.21 -30.51 -14.94
N GLY A 47 -39.31 -30.26 -13.98
CA GLY A 47 -39.31 -30.92 -12.68
C GLY A 47 -40.57 -30.64 -11.86
N ALA A 48 -41.01 -29.38 -11.82
CA ALA A 48 -42.27 -29.00 -11.16
C ALA A 48 -43.48 -29.71 -11.79
N ARG A 49 -43.53 -29.80 -13.12
CA ARG A 49 -44.58 -30.53 -13.84
C ARG A 49 -44.58 -32.03 -13.54
N LEU A 50 -43.43 -32.69 -13.68
CA LEU A 50 -43.31 -34.13 -13.42
C LEU A 50 -43.62 -34.50 -11.96
N PHE A 51 -43.32 -33.60 -11.03
CA PHE A 51 -43.67 -33.76 -9.63
C PHE A 51 -45.19 -33.63 -9.40
N ALA A 52 -45.84 -32.64 -10.01
CA ALA A 52 -47.30 -32.48 -9.95
C ALA A 52 -48.03 -33.70 -10.55
N GLU A 53 -47.48 -34.30 -11.60
CA GLU A 53 -47.94 -35.56 -12.20
C GLU A 53 -47.61 -36.81 -11.35
N GLN A 54 -46.95 -36.64 -10.19
CA GLN A 54 -46.48 -37.73 -9.31
C GLN A 54 -45.56 -38.74 -10.00
N ARG A 55 -44.76 -38.30 -10.97
CA ARG A 55 -43.86 -39.18 -11.74
C ARG A 55 -42.45 -39.22 -11.16
N VAL A 56 -42.08 -38.19 -10.42
CA VAL A 56 -40.84 -38.10 -9.63
C VAL A 56 -41.17 -37.86 -8.16
N ASP A 57 -40.24 -38.16 -7.25
CA ASP A 57 -40.44 -38.00 -5.81
C ASP A 57 -40.18 -36.55 -5.36
N ARG A 58 -39.31 -35.82 -6.07
CA ARG A 58 -38.98 -34.41 -5.80
C ARG A 58 -38.85 -33.62 -7.11
N PRO A 59 -39.17 -32.31 -7.10
CA PRO A 59 -39.07 -31.48 -8.31
C PRO A 59 -37.63 -31.33 -8.83
N ASP A 60 -36.61 -31.43 -7.98
CA ASP A 60 -35.20 -31.36 -8.35
C ASP A 60 -34.62 -32.70 -8.83
N ASP A 61 -35.38 -33.81 -8.78
CA ASP A 61 -34.97 -35.12 -9.34
C ASP A 61 -34.69 -35.01 -10.85
N VAL A 62 -35.30 -34.04 -11.51
CA VAL A 62 -35.07 -33.71 -12.92
C VAL A 62 -33.60 -33.45 -13.25
N LEU A 63 -32.79 -32.97 -12.29
CA LEU A 63 -31.36 -32.70 -12.46
C LEU A 63 -30.50 -33.98 -12.54
N PHE A 64 -31.09 -35.15 -12.25
CA PHE A 64 -30.42 -36.44 -12.32
C PHE A 64 -30.86 -37.28 -13.53
N LEU A 65 -31.67 -36.72 -14.42
CA LEU A 65 -32.01 -37.28 -15.73
C LEU A 65 -31.01 -36.79 -16.78
N THR A 66 -30.72 -37.63 -17.77
CA THR A 66 -30.07 -37.15 -19.00
C THR A 66 -31.05 -36.34 -19.84
N ALA A 67 -30.56 -35.61 -20.85
CA ALA A 67 -31.42 -34.86 -21.76
C ALA A 67 -32.47 -35.75 -22.45
N ASP A 68 -32.07 -36.94 -22.90
CA ASP A 68 -32.96 -37.91 -23.55
C ASP A 68 -34.00 -38.49 -22.59
N GLU A 69 -33.59 -38.83 -21.37
CA GLU A 69 -34.49 -39.34 -20.34
C GLU A 69 -35.51 -38.26 -19.92
N LEU A 70 -35.09 -37.00 -19.85
CA LEU A 70 -35.98 -35.86 -19.59
C LEU A 70 -36.99 -35.66 -20.73
N ALA A 71 -36.53 -35.73 -21.98
CA ALA A 71 -37.41 -35.64 -23.15
C ALA A 71 -38.44 -36.78 -23.18
N ALA A 72 -37.99 -38.02 -22.94
CA ALA A 72 -38.87 -39.18 -22.84
C ALA A 72 -39.86 -39.05 -21.68
N ALA A 73 -39.42 -38.54 -20.53
CA ALA A 73 -40.30 -38.26 -19.40
C ALA A 73 -41.35 -37.20 -19.77
N LEU A 74 -40.98 -36.11 -20.42
CA LEU A 74 -41.96 -35.11 -20.86
C LEU A 74 -42.94 -35.66 -21.93
N ALA A 75 -42.52 -36.64 -22.72
CA ALA A 75 -43.36 -37.37 -23.68
C ALA A 75 -44.24 -38.47 -23.06
N GLY A 76 -44.14 -38.71 -21.75
CA GLY A 76 -45.02 -39.63 -21.01
C GLY A 76 -44.35 -40.91 -20.47
N ALA A 77 -43.08 -41.18 -20.78
CA ALA A 77 -42.37 -42.37 -20.28
C ALA A 77 -42.04 -42.26 -18.78
N ALA A 78 -42.31 -43.29 -17.98
CA ALA A 78 -42.07 -43.22 -16.53
C ALA A 78 -40.56 -43.27 -16.18
N PRO A 79 -40.00 -42.24 -15.52
CA PRO A 79 -38.60 -42.26 -15.10
C PRO A 79 -38.38 -43.25 -13.94
N SER A 80 -37.24 -43.94 -13.94
CA SER A 80 -36.93 -44.94 -12.90
C SER A 80 -36.53 -44.27 -11.57
N ARG A 81 -37.46 -44.22 -10.62
CA ARG A 81 -37.23 -43.68 -9.28
C ARG A 81 -36.05 -44.31 -8.54
N PRO A 82 -35.84 -45.65 -8.58
CA PRO A 82 -34.64 -46.25 -7.98
C PRO A 82 -33.33 -45.76 -8.59
N GLN A 83 -33.29 -45.56 -9.92
CA GLN A 83 -32.10 -45.04 -10.59
C GLN A 83 -31.82 -43.58 -10.23
N LEU A 84 -32.87 -42.75 -10.15
CA LEU A 84 -32.75 -41.35 -9.71
C LEU A 84 -32.20 -41.26 -8.28
N ARG A 85 -32.77 -42.04 -7.35
CA ARG A 85 -32.27 -42.12 -5.97
C ARG A 85 -30.81 -42.58 -5.92
N ARG A 86 -30.40 -43.52 -6.78
CA ARG A 86 -29.01 -43.98 -6.88
C ARG A 86 -28.08 -42.87 -7.39
N ARG A 87 -28.47 -42.16 -8.45
CA ARG A 87 -27.67 -41.06 -9.04
C ARG A 87 -27.53 -39.90 -8.06
N ARG A 88 -28.61 -39.53 -7.37
CA ARG A 88 -28.59 -38.52 -6.31
C ARG A 88 -27.63 -38.91 -5.18
N ARG A 89 -27.77 -40.11 -4.60
CA ARG A 89 -26.85 -40.58 -3.56
C ARG A 89 -25.39 -40.61 -4.01
N ARG A 90 -25.13 -40.97 -5.27
CA ARG A 90 -23.78 -40.93 -5.85
C ARG A 90 -23.25 -39.50 -5.92
N TYR A 91 -24.07 -38.55 -6.38
CA TYR A 91 -23.70 -37.14 -6.45
C TYR A 91 -23.46 -36.55 -5.05
N GLU A 92 -24.37 -36.79 -4.10
CA GLU A 92 -24.24 -36.34 -2.71
C GLU A 92 -22.97 -36.89 -2.07
N ARG A 93 -22.63 -38.17 -2.28
CA ARG A 93 -21.36 -38.75 -1.82
C ARG A 93 -20.14 -38.12 -2.48
N ALA A 94 -20.20 -37.88 -3.79
CA ALA A 94 -19.10 -37.28 -4.52
C ALA A 94 -18.87 -35.82 -4.12
N ALA A 95 -19.93 -35.08 -3.78
CA ALA A 95 -19.85 -33.69 -3.32
C ALA A 95 -19.14 -33.53 -1.96
N LEU A 96 -19.05 -34.60 -1.17
CA LEU A 96 -18.30 -34.63 0.10
C LEU A 96 -16.78 -34.78 -0.10
N VAL A 97 -16.34 -35.11 -1.33
CA VAL A 97 -14.94 -35.34 -1.63
C VAL A 97 -14.44 -34.17 -2.49
N PRO A 98 -13.41 -33.41 -2.05
CA PRO A 98 -12.79 -32.39 -2.88
C PRO A 98 -12.29 -32.99 -4.19
N ALA A 99 -12.54 -32.30 -5.30
CA ALA A 99 -12.08 -32.78 -6.61
C ALA A 99 -10.54 -32.82 -6.65
N PRO A 100 -9.92 -33.96 -7.02
CA PRO A 100 -8.47 -34.06 -7.11
C PRO A 100 -7.97 -33.19 -8.27
N ARG A 101 -6.86 -32.48 -8.04
CA ARG A 101 -6.22 -31.61 -9.05
C ARG A 101 -5.46 -32.39 -10.13
N LEU A 102 -4.91 -33.53 -9.74
CA LEU A 102 -4.24 -34.47 -10.62
C LEU A 102 -4.95 -35.81 -10.47
N ILE A 103 -5.40 -36.37 -11.59
CA ILE A 103 -5.89 -37.73 -11.65
C ILE A 103 -4.81 -38.53 -12.38
N ASP A 104 -3.93 -39.19 -11.64
CA ASP A 104 -3.04 -40.18 -12.25
C ASP A 104 -3.80 -41.49 -12.41
N LEU A 105 -3.96 -41.92 -13.66
CA LEU A 105 -4.69 -43.15 -14.01
C LEU A 105 -3.83 -44.41 -13.81
N ARG A 106 -2.55 -44.29 -13.39
CA ARG A 106 -1.56 -45.38 -13.45
C ARG A 106 -1.16 -46.01 -12.10
N SER A 107 -1.39 -45.36 -10.95
CA SER A 107 -1.08 -45.96 -9.64
C SER A 107 -1.65 -45.16 -8.47
N GLY A 108 -1.88 -45.83 -7.34
CA GLY A 108 -2.31 -45.21 -6.08
C GLY A 108 -1.39 -44.03 -5.72
N ALA A 109 -1.99 -42.86 -5.57
CA ALA A 109 -1.26 -41.64 -5.26
C ALA A 109 -0.54 -41.78 -3.92
N ASP A 110 0.74 -41.40 -3.87
CA ASP A 110 1.44 -41.15 -2.62
C ASP A 110 0.62 -40.15 -1.78
N PRO A 111 0.58 -40.31 -0.45
CA PRO A 111 -0.08 -39.34 0.41
C PRO A 111 0.52 -37.95 0.16
N PRO A 112 -0.30 -36.90 0.00
CA PRO A 112 0.20 -35.56 -0.28
C PRO A 112 1.15 -35.13 0.85
N GLU A 113 2.27 -34.52 0.47
CA GLU A 113 3.15 -33.83 1.43
C GLU A 113 2.32 -32.92 2.35
N PRO A 114 2.68 -32.80 3.65
CA PRO A 114 1.93 -32.00 4.59
C PRO A 114 1.73 -30.59 4.04
N ALA A 115 0.46 -30.22 3.84
CA ALA A 115 0.11 -28.94 3.26
C ALA A 115 0.73 -27.80 4.10
N THR A 116 1.60 -27.02 3.50
CA THR A 116 2.00 -25.71 4.00
C THR A 116 0.95 -24.68 3.56
N TRP A 117 0.71 -23.63 4.35
CA TRP A 117 -0.10 -22.47 3.91
C TRP A 117 0.69 -21.63 2.89
N ARG A 118 1.16 -22.27 1.82
CA ARG A 118 1.98 -21.68 0.77
C ARG A 118 1.32 -21.99 -0.56
N GLY A 119 1.27 -21.01 -1.43
CA GLY A 119 0.74 -21.11 -2.76
C GLY A 119 1.56 -20.27 -3.73
N THR A 120 0.91 -19.87 -4.82
CA THR A 120 1.47 -18.97 -5.82
C THR A 120 1.07 -17.54 -5.51
N GLY A 121 2.05 -16.69 -5.20
CA GLY A 121 1.85 -15.24 -5.14
C GLY A 121 1.44 -14.72 -6.51
N VAL A 122 0.26 -14.10 -6.60
CA VAL A 122 -0.26 -13.57 -7.86
C VAL A 122 -0.35 -12.05 -7.86
N SER A 123 -0.56 -11.41 -6.72
CA SER A 123 -0.57 -9.94 -6.63
C SER A 123 0.34 -9.52 -5.49
N ALA A 124 1.41 -8.80 -5.80
CA ALA A 124 2.46 -8.46 -4.85
C ALA A 124 1.96 -7.56 -3.70
N GLY A 125 2.64 -7.63 -2.56
CA GLY A 125 2.31 -6.90 -1.33
C GLY A 125 1.98 -7.82 -0.16
N VAL A 126 1.74 -7.23 1.01
CA VAL A 126 1.41 -7.96 2.24
C VAL A 126 0.09 -7.44 2.78
N GLY A 127 -0.86 -8.35 2.95
CA GLY A 127 -2.19 -8.10 3.48
C GLY A 127 -2.38 -8.82 4.80
N MET A 128 -3.01 -8.17 5.79
CA MET A 128 -3.19 -8.76 7.11
C MET A 128 -4.55 -8.37 7.68
N GLY A 129 -5.15 -9.28 8.43
CA GLY A 129 -6.42 -9.03 9.09
C GLY A 129 -7.12 -10.32 9.50
N PRO A 130 -8.28 -10.21 10.16
CA PRO A 130 -9.12 -11.36 10.41
C PRO A 130 -9.55 -11.97 9.08
N ALA A 131 -9.41 -13.28 8.95
CA ALA A 131 -9.84 -14.02 7.79
C ALA A 131 -11.36 -14.04 7.71
N ARG A 132 -11.88 -13.93 6.50
CA ARG A 132 -13.28 -14.12 6.16
C ARG A 132 -13.36 -15.22 5.14
N VAL A 133 -13.80 -16.40 5.58
CA VAL A 133 -14.00 -17.54 4.69
C VAL A 133 -15.34 -17.41 3.99
N VAL A 134 -15.32 -17.26 2.67
CA VAL A 134 -16.53 -17.20 1.82
C VAL A 134 -16.65 -18.50 1.04
N ALA A 135 -17.30 -19.49 1.65
CA ALA A 135 -17.59 -20.78 1.03
C ALA A 135 -18.89 -20.75 0.21
N ALA A 136 -19.13 -21.79 -0.59
CA ALA A 136 -20.32 -21.88 -1.42
C ALA A 136 -21.61 -21.93 -0.57
N GLY A 137 -22.47 -20.92 -0.73
CA GLY A 137 -23.75 -20.80 0.01
C GLY A 137 -23.69 -19.93 1.27
N GLU A 138 -22.51 -19.43 1.65
CA GLU A 138 -22.33 -18.46 2.74
C GLU A 138 -22.70 -17.03 2.29
N PRO A 139 -23.08 -16.13 3.22
CA PRO A 139 -23.27 -14.72 2.92
C PRO A 139 -21.97 -14.09 2.39
N MET A 140 -22.03 -13.52 1.19
CA MET A 140 -20.92 -12.77 0.59
C MET A 140 -20.79 -11.39 1.24
N ARG A 141 -20.13 -11.32 2.39
CA ARG A 141 -19.79 -10.08 3.10
C ARG A 141 -18.34 -10.10 3.53
N LEU A 142 -17.71 -8.94 3.45
CA LEU A 142 -16.35 -8.69 3.87
C LEU A 142 -16.31 -7.31 4.52
N GLU A 143 -15.80 -7.23 5.74
CA GLU A 143 -15.58 -5.93 6.39
C GLU A 143 -14.23 -5.35 5.94
N PRO A 144 -14.09 -4.01 5.86
CA PRO A 144 -12.82 -3.38 5.52
C PRO A 144 -11.71 -3.84 6.45
N GLY A 145 -10.57 -4.27 5.88
CA GLY A 145 -9.44 -4.78 6.66
C GLY A 145 -9.44 -6.30 6.88
N GLU A 146 -10.46 -7.03 6.43
CA GLU A 146 -10.48 -8.49 6.47
C GLU A 146 -9.68 -9.12 5.31
N VAL A 147 -9.16 -10.33 5.54
CA VAL A 147 -8.53 -11.16 4.51
C VAL A 147 -9.58 -12.09 3.89
N LEU A 148 -9.86 -11.95 2.60
CA LEU A 148 -10.80 -12.81 1.89
C LEU A 148 -10.20 -14.20 1.66
N VAL A 149 -10.82 -15.26 2.17
CA VAL A 149 -10.42 -16.65 1.93
C VAL A 149 -11.53 -17.37 1.19
N ALA A 150 -11.26 -17.92 0.00
CA ALA A 150 -12.28 -18.56 -0.82
C ALA A 150 -11.75 -19.79 -1.58
N PRO A 151 -12.63 -20.73 -2.00
CA PRO A 151 -12.20 -21.84 -2.84
C PRO A 151 -11.70 -21.36 -4.21
N VAL A 152 -12.38 -20.38 -4.81
CA VAL A 152 -12.05 -19.77 -6.11
C VAL A 152 -12.40 -18.30 -6.04
N LEU A 153 -11.53 -17.42 -6.54
CA LEU A 153 -11.85 -15.99 -6.74
C LEU A 153 -12.54 -15.79 -8.09
N ASP A 154 -13.85 -16.00 -8.13
CA ASP A 154 -14.67 -15.77 -9.31
C ASP A 154 -15.12 -14.30 -9.44
N ALA A 155 -15.84 -14.00 -10.53
CA ALA A 155 -16.28 -12.64 -10.82
C ALA A 155 -17.29 -12.08 -9.77
N ALA A 156 -18.00 -12.95 -9.05
CA ALA A 156 -18.96 -12.53 -8.04
C ALA A 156 -18.24 -11.96 -6.79
N LEU A 157 -17.02 -12.41 -6.52
CA LEU A 157 -16.18 -11.93 -5.41
C LEU A 157 -15.39 -10.66 -5.74
N GLY A 158 -15.43 -10.18 -6.98
CA GLY A 158 -14.75 -8.95 -7.43
C GLY A 158 -15.01 -7.73 -6.55
N PRO A 159 -16.27 -7.40 -6.19
CA PRO A 159 -16.56 -6.29 -5.29
C PRO A 159 -15.97 -6.44 -3.89
N LEU A 160 -15.87 -7.66 -3.36
CA LEU A 160 -15.26 -7.92 -2.04
C LEU A 160 -13.75 -7.73 -2.08
N LEU A 161 -13.09 -8.09 -3.19
CA LEU A 161 -11.65 -7.85 -3.34
C LEU A 161 -11.28 -6.37 -3.16
N ALA A 162 -12.12 -5.44 -3.60
CA ALA A 162 -11.84 -4.00 -3.46
C ALA A 162 -11.79 -3.51 -2.00
N SER A 163 -12.34 -4.27 -1.05
CA SER A 163 -12.35 -3.96 0.39
C SER A 163 -11.43 -4.87 1.22
N ALA A 164 -10.81 -5.85 0.58
CA ALA A 164 -9.97 -6.85 1.24
C ALA A 164 -8.59 -6.29 1.57
N ALA A 165 -8.09 -6.59 2.78
CA ALA A 165 -6.69 -6.36 3.15
C ALA A 165 -5.75 -7.30 2.40
N GLY A 166 -6.23 -8.50 2.06
CA GLY A 166 -5.54 -9.49 1.24
C GLY A 166 -6.50 -10.59 0.81
N ALA A 167 -6.08 -11.45 -0.12
CA ALA A 167 -6.90 -12.54 -0.64
C ALA A 167 -6.14 -13.86 -0.71
N VAL A 168 -6.79 -14.94 -0.29
CA VAL A 168 -6.31 -16.32 -0.36
C VAL A 168 -7.31 -17.15 -1.14
N ALA A 169 -6.85 -17.83 -2.18
CA ALA A 169 -7.67 -18.76 -2.94
C ALA A 169 -7.09 -20.17 -2.91
N GLU A 170 -7.93 -21.17 -2.73
CA GLU A 170 -7.49 -22.56 -2.92
C GLU A 170 -7.14 -22.80 -4.37
N ILE A 171 -8.03 -22.47 -5.30
CA ILE A 171 -7.88 -22.73 -6.72
C ILE A 171 -7.74 -21.40 -7.48
N GLY A 172 -6.65 -21.28 -8.22
CA GLY A 172 -6.41 -20.12 -9.07
C GLY A 172 -5.08 -20.27 -9.81
N GLY A 173 -4.86 -19.40 -10.77
CA GLY A 173 -3.62 -19.34 -11.53
C GLY A 173 -3.24 -17.90 -11.82
N MET A 174 -2.00 -17.69 -12.26
CA MET A 174 -1.44 -16.36 -12.49
C MET A 174 -2.29 -15.48 -13.42
N LEU A 175 -2.96 -16.09 -14.40
CA LEU A 175 -3.83 -15.43 -15.40
C LEU A 175 -5.33 -15.58 -15.12
N SER A 176 -5.70 -16.11 -13.95
CA SER A 176 -7.10 -16.26 -13.56
C SER A 176 -7.76 -14.90 -13.34
N HIS A 177 -9.08 -14.84 -13.47
CA HIS A 177 -9.86 -13.61 -13.31
C HIS A 177 -9.56 -12.93 -11.96
N GLY A 178 -9.66 -13.67 -10.85
CA GLY A 178 -9.34 -13.15 -9.51
C GLY A 178 -7.90 -12.65 -9.37
N ALA A 179 -6.93 -13.31 -10.00
CA ALA A 179 -5.53 -12.85 -9.98
C ALA A 179 -5.33 -11.55 -10.77
N VAL A 180 -6.03 -11.37 -11.89
CA VAL A 180 -5.98 -10.11 -12.66
C VAL A 180 -6.63 -8.98 -11.88
N VAL A 181 -7.84 -9.21 -11.34
CA VAL A 181 -8.58 -8.21 -10.56
C VAL A 181 -7.81 -7.80 -9.29
N ALA A 182 -7.24 -8.76 -8.56
CA ALA A 182 -6.42 -8.45 -7.39
C ALA A 182 -5.23 -7.53 -7.72
N ARG A 183 -4.56 -7.72 -8.86
CA ARG A 183 -3.47 -6.82 -9.31
C ARG A 183 -3.98 -5.45 -9.72
N GLU A 184 -5.09 -5.38 -10.44
CA GLU A 184 -5.70 -4.11 -10.85
C GLU A 184 -6.10 -3.26 -9.64
N LEU A 185 -6.54 -3.92 -8.56
CA LEU A 185 -6.93 -3.29 -7.31
C LEU A 185 -5.77 -3.11 -6.31
N GLY A 186 -4.59 -3.64 -6.60
CA GLY A 186 -3.43 -3.57 -5.70
C GLY A 186 -3.59 -4.37 -4.41
N VAL A 187 -4.43 -5.41 -4.41
CA VAL A 187 -4.72 -6.26 -3.25
C VAL A 187 -3.72 -7.42 -3.22
N PRO A 188 -2.96 -7.61 -2.13
CA PRO A 188 -2.09 -8.76 -1.95
C PRO A 188 -2.86 -10.07 -2.11
N CYS A 189 -2.40 -10.97 -2.99
CA CYS A 189 -3.16 -12.17 -3.31
C CYS A 189 -2.27 -13.38 -3.54
N VAL A 190 -2.60 -14.47 -2.84
CA VAL A 190 -2.00 -15.80 -2.99
C VAL A 190 -3.09 -16.78 -3.43
N VAL A 191 -2.85 -17.49 -4.52
CA VAL A 191 -3.72 -18.58 -4.98
C VAL A 191 -3.00 -19.91 -4.84
N ASP A 192 -3.67 -21.01 -5.09
CA ASP A 192 -3.07 -22.35 -4.98
C ASP A 192 -2.69 -22.73 -3.54
N VAL A 193 -3.38 -22.17 -2.55
CA VAL A 193 -3.16 -22.50 -1.13
C VAL A 193 -4.03 -23.70 -0.77
N ARG A 194 -3.40 -24.87 -0.60
CA ARG A 194 -4.12 -26.12 -0.34
C ARG A 194 -4.91 -26.04 0.96
N GLU A 195 -6.17 -26.46 0.90
CA GLU A 195 -7.05 -26.58 2.08
C GLU A 195 -7.23 -25.25 2.86
N ALA A 196 -7.07 -24.10 2.21
CA ALA A 196 -7.15 -22.80 2.88
C ALA A 196 -8.51 -22.60 3.59
N THR A 197 -9.62 -22.97 2.95
CA THR A 197 -10.98 -22.75 3.48
C THR A 197 -11.35 -23.70 4.61
N THR A 198 -10.63 -24.81 4.77
CA THR A 198 -10.85 -25.77 5.86
C THR A 198 -9.89 -25.56 7.03
N ARG A 199 -8.70 -25.03 6.76
CA ARG A 199 -7.65 -24.79 7.76
C ARG A 199 -7.72 -23.41 8.39
N ILE A 200 -8.11 -22.40 7.63
CA ILE A 200 -8.32 -21.04 8.11
C ILE A 200 -9.80 -20.90 8.43
N ARG A 201 -10.13 -20.46 9.64
CA ARG A 201 -11.50 -20.17 10.05
C ARG A 201 -11.78 -18.68 9.96
N THR A 202 -13.04 -18.33 9.76
CA THR A 202 -13.47 -16.93 9.83
C THR A 202 -13.16 -16.36 11.22
N GLY A 203 -12.50 -15.20 11.26
CA GLY A 203 -11.99 -14.55 12.46
C GLY A 203 -10.54 -14.89 12.78
N ASP A 204 -9.97 -15.96 12.21
CA ASP A 204 -8.57 -16.29 12.40
C ASP A 204 -7.73 -15.14 11.84
N PRO A 205 -6.80 -14.59 12.62
CA PRO A 205 -5.96 -13.54 12.11
C PRO A 205 -4.93 -14.18 11.15
N VAL A 206 -4.83 -13.62 9.93
CA VAL A 206 -3.98 -14.17 8.86
C VAL A 206 -3.16 -13.08 8.21
N LEU A 207 -1.90 -13.41 7.89
CA LEU A 207 -1.04 -12.64 7.01
C LEU A 207 -0.95 -13.34 5.65
N VAL A 208 -1.04 -12.55 4.59
CA VAL A 208 -0.94 -12.96 3.19
C VAL A 208 0.17 -12.17 2.51
N ASP A 209 1.21 -12.87 2.08
CA ASP A 209 2.30 -12.31 1.29
C ASP A 209 2.15 -12.73 -0.17
N GLY A 210 1.56 -11.82 -0.95
CA GLY A 210 1.33 -12.03 -2.37
C GLY A 210 2.59 -11.93 -3.24
N SER A 211 3.73 -11.51 -2.67
CA SER A 211 5.04 -11.50 -3.34
C SER A 211 5.73 -12.86 -3.24
N THR A 212 5.72 -13.47 -2.05
CA THR A 212 6.41 -14.75 -1.79
C THR A 212 5.51 -15.97 -1.94
N GLY A 213 4.19 -15.77 -1.98
CA GLY A 213 3.19 -16.85 -1.98
C GLY A 213 2.94 -17.46 -0.59
N GLU A 214 3.35 -16.80 0.47
CA GLU A 214 3.21 -17.28 1.84
C GLU A 214 1.91 -16.79 2.48
N VAL A 215 1.24 -17.69 3.23
CA VAL A 215 0.11 -17.38 4.10
C VAL A 215 0.45 -17.96 5.48
N ARG A 216 0.24 -17.20 6.56
CA ARG A 216 0.55 -17.67 7.92
C ARG A 216 -0.43 -17.13 8.95
N PRO A 217 -0.61 -17.80 10.10
CA PRO A 217 -1.32 -17.22 11.23
C PRO A 217 -0.68 -15.89 11.65
N TRP A 218 -1.53 -14.96 12.05
CA TRP A 218 -1.18 -13.64 12.52
C TRP A 218 -1.56 -13.48 13.99
N GLU A 219 -0.68 -13.78 14.92
CA GLU A 219 -0.91 -13.29 16.28
C GLU A 219 -0.26 -11.92 16.40
N ALA A 220 -1.02 -10.90 16.85
CA ALA A 220 -0.39 -9.74 17.44
C ALA A 220 0.34 -10.23 18.70
N PRO A 221 1.67 -10.30 18.73
CA PRO A 221 2.38 -10.83 19.86
C PRO A 221 2.37 -9.82 20.99
N VAL A 222 1.99 -10.33 22.17
CA VAL A 222 2.27 -9.72 23.45
C VAL A 222 3.60 -10.30 23.92
N GLY A 223 4.66 -9.49 23.92
CA GLY A 223 5.93 -9.83 24.59
C GLY A 223 7.17 -9.73 23.70
N GLU A 224 8.12 -8.92 24.17
CA GLU A 224 9.49 -8.85 23.66
C GLU A 224 10.23 -10.17 23.90
N THR A 225 10.95 -10.68 22.90
CA THR A 225 11.84 -11.83 23.08
C THR A 225 13.24 -11.54 22.54
N GLY A 226 14.18 -11.41 23.48
CA GLY A 226 15.55 -11.94 23.44
C GLY A 226 16.56 -11.31 22.46
N PRO A 227 17.84 -11.13 22.87
CA PRO A 227 18.88 -10.65 21.97
C PRO A 227 19.44 -11.79 21.10
N ILE A 228 19.55 -11.54 19.79
CA ILE A 228 20.26 -12.39 18.82
C ILE A 228 21.15 -11.48 17.93
N PRO A 229 22.36 -11.89 17.52
CA PRO A 229 23.42 -10.99 17.04
C PRO A 229 23.18 -10.43 15.63
N GLY A 230 23.65 -9.20 15.40
CA GLY A 230 23.64 -8.53 14.09
C GLY A 230 23.61 -7.00 14.16
N LEU A 231 24.01 -6.41 15.29
CA LEU A 231 23.91 -4.99 15.63
C LEU A 231 24.84 -4.07 14.81
N ASP A 232 25.81 -4.63 14.08
CA ASP A 232 26.97 -3.88 13.55
C ASP A 232 26.78 -3.26 12.14
N LEU A 233 25.60 -3.34 11.51
CA LEU A 233 25.44 -2.98 10.09
C LEU A 233 24.82 -1.61 9.79
N LEU A 234 24.37 -0.87 10.80
CA LEU A 234 23.90 0.51 10.62
C LEU A 234 24.92 1.47 11.21
N ALA A 235 25.75 2.06 10.35
CA ALA A 235 26.71 3.06 10.80
C ALA A 235 25.98 4.32 11.26
N ARG A 236 26.42 4.87 12.39
CA ARG A 236 26.11 6.25 12.74
C ARG A 236 26.75 7.14 11.68
N ALA A 237 25.97 8.06 11.11
CA ALA A 237 26.49 9.01 10.14
C ALA A 237 27.63 9.83 10.78
N SER A 238 28.72 10.00 10.05
CA SER A 238 29.80 10.89 10.42
C SER A 238 29.44 12.34 10.08
N ALA A 239 30.14 13.32 10.67
CA ALA A 239 29.95 14.72 10.32
C ALA A 239 30.22 15.02 8.83
N ALA A 240 30.99 14.16 8.14
CA ALA A 240 31.22 14.28 6.70
C ALA A 240 30.01 13.80 5.88
N ASP A 241 29.30 12.76 6.34
CA ASP A 241 28.10 12.23 5.68
C ASP A 241 26.92 13.23 5.76
N GLU A 242 26.92 14.09 6.77
CA GLU A 242 25.90 15.12 6.95
C GLU A 242 26.27 16.47 6.29
N ALA A 243 27.45 16.58 5.71
CA ALA A 243 27.86 17.77 4.98
C ALA A 243 27.17 17.84 3.62
N PHE A 244 26.93 19.04 3.10
CA PHE A 244 26.38 19.19 1.75
C PHE A 244 27.40 18.74 0.70
N HIS A 245 26.97 17.84 -0.17
CA HIS A 245 27.79 17.21 -1.18
C HIS A 245 27.90 18.05 -2.45
N VAL A 246 28.91 17.71 -3.26
CA VAL A 246 28.94 18.13 -4.65
C VAL A 246 28.00 17.22 -5.43
N LEU A 247 26.92 17.80 -5.95
CA LEU A 247 25.95 17.06 -6.75
C LEU A 247 26.62 16.45 -7.98
N GLU A 248 26.25 15.21 -8.29
CA GLU A 248 26.61 14.60 -9.57
C GLU A 248 26.09 15.44 -10.75
N PRO A 249 26.77 15.41 -11.91
CA PRO A 249 26.42 16.23 -13.08
C PRO A 249 25.19 15.65 -13.81
N HIS A 250 24.06 15.60 -13.12
CA HIS A 250 22.80 15.05 -13.62
C HIS A 250 21.63 16.02 -13.38
N PRO A 251 20.70 16.22 -14.34
CA PRO A 251 19.59 17.19 -14.19
C PRO A 251 18.61 16.84 -13.05
N LEU A 252 18.55 15.58 -12.65
CA LEU A 252 17.75 15.10 -11.52
C LEU A 252 18.56 14.95 -10.23
N ALA A 253 19.85 15.31 -10.22
CA ALA A 253 20.63 15.29 -8.99
C ALA A 253 20.03 16.29 -8.00
N ARG A 254 19.80 15.85 -6.78
CA ARG A 254 19.26 16.65 -5.70
C ARG A 254 19.93 16.23 -4.41
N GLU A 255 20.00 17.18 -3.50
CA GLU A 255 20.35 16.95 -2.11
C GLU A 255 19.45 17.86 -1.29
N SER A 256 18.84 17.36 -0.23
CA SER A 256 18.04 18.20 0.64
C SER A 256 17.96 17.62 2.03
N VAL A 257 17.68 18.50 2.97
CA VAL A 257 17.23 18.10 4.29
C VAL A 257 15.75 18.38 4.40
N TYR A 258 15.01 17.33 4.69
CA TYR A 258 13.61 17.38 5.06
C TYR A 258 13.50 17.39 6.58
N VAL A 259 12.56 18.17 7.08
CA VAL A 259 12.22 18.20 8.50
C VAL A 259 10.71 18.12 8.63
N ASN A 260 10.26 17.35 9.62
CA ASN A 260 8.88 17.36 10.05
C ASN A 260 8.81 17.72 11.54
N VAL A 261 7.74 18.43 11.90
CA VAL A 261 7.45 18.85 13.26
C VAL A 261 5.96 18.63 13.51
N GLN A 262 5.65 18.05 14.66
CA GLN A 262 4.30 17.92 15.17
C GLN A 262 4.28 18.36 16.63
N ASP A 263 3.44 19.36 16.91
CA ASP A 263 3.17 19.84 18.26
C ASP A 263 1.68 19.59 18.59
N PRO A 264 1.39 18.65 19.52
CA PRO A 264 0.04 18.39 20.00
C PRO A 264 -0.64 19.60 20.62
N GLU A 265 0.10 20.32 21.46
CA GLU A 265 -0.42 21.34 22.36
C GLU A 265 -0.68 22.61 21.57
N ALA A 266 0.28 23.00 20.75
CA ALA A 266 0.11 24.07 19.79
C ALA A 266 -0.82 23.69 18.63
N ARG A 267 -1.22 22.42 18.47
CA ARG A 267 -2.00 21.87 17.34
C ARG A 267 -1.42 22.25 15.96
N LEU A 268 -0.10 22.26 15.90
CA LEU A 268 0.69 22.75 14.78
C LEU A 268 1.47 21.60 14.15
N VAL A 269 1.51 21.59 12.82
CA VAL A 269 2.33 20.64 12.05
C VAL A 269 3.14 21.38 11.01
N LEU A 270 4.38 20.99 10.77
CA LEU A 270 5.27 21.62 9.80
C LEU A 270 6.04 20.56 9.03
N VAL A 271 6.05 20.70 7.70
CA VAL A 271 7.06 20.08 6.84
C VAL A 271 7.88 21.20 6.21
N ALA A 272 9.20 21.09 6.26
CA ALA A 272 10.07 21.95 5.49
C ALA A 272 11.16 21.14 4.80
N SER A 273 11.61 21.62 3.65
CA SER A 273 12.71 21.02 2.90
C SER A 273 13.62 22.10 2.35
N LEU A 274 14.92 21.99 2.61
CA LEU A 274 15.93 22.90 2.07
C LEU A 274 17.01 22.09 1.36
N GLY A 275 17.33 22.45 0.12
CA GLY A 275 18.26 21.64 -0.65
C GLY A 275 18.92 22.28 -1.85
N ALA A 276 19.91 21.56 -2.36
CA ALA A 276 20.66 21.87 -3.56
C ALA A 276 20.00 21.26 -4.80
N ARG A 277 20.06 22.03 -5.88
CA ARG A 277 19.73 21.64 -7.25
C ARG A 277 20.94 21.85 -8.16
N PRO A 278 20.97 21.24 -9.35
CA PRO A 278 22.08 21.38 -10.27
C PRO A 278 22.29 22.85 -10.68
N ARG A 279 23.54 23.18 -11.04
CA ARG A 279 23.97 24.53 -11.47
C ARG A 279 23.86 25.60 -10.37
N GLY A 280 24.10 25.23 -9.11
CA GLY A 280 24.12 26.18 -7.99
C GLY A 280 22.75 26.72 -7.58
N ASN A 281 21.67 26.14 -8.12
CA ASN A 281 20.32 26.47 -7.68
C ASN A 281 20.01 25.75 -6.37
N GLY A 282 19.02 26.26 -5.64
CA GLY A 282 18.47 25.66 -4.45
C GLY A 282 16.95 25.59 -4.53
N GLU A 283 16.37 24.82 -3.62
CA GLU A 283 14.93 24.69 -3.42
C GLU A 283 14.63 24.74 -1.92
N ALA A 284 13.69 25.60 -1.55
CA ALA A 284 13.15 25.70 -0.20
C ALA A 284 11.64 25.49 -0.26
N LEU A 285 11.12 24.56 0.54
CA LEU A 285 9.70 24.30 0.70
C LEU A 285 9.33 24.43 2.17
N VAL A 286 8.20 25.07 2.45
CA VAL A 286 7.59 25.10 3.78
C VAL A 286 6.10 24.84 3.62
N ALA A 287 5.57 23.92 4.41
CA ALA A 287 4.15 23.64 4.58
C ALA A 287 3.81 23.64 6.07
N LEU A 288 2.99 24.57 6.52
CA LEU A 288 2.62 24.76 7.92
C LEU A 288 1.11 24.57 8.10
N GLY A 289 0.71 23.60 8.90
CA GLY A 289 -0.68 23.43 9.34
C GLY A 289 -0.95 24.14 10.66
N LEU A 290 -1.88 25.08 10.65
CA LEU A 290 -2.29 25.87 11.83
C LEU A 290 -3.48 25.27 12.59
N PRO A 291 -3.70 25.65 13.86
CA PRO A 291 -4.79 25.11 14.70
C PRO A 291 -6.20 25.43 14.21
N ASP A 292 -6.33 26.51 13.45
CA ASP A 292 -7.58 26.96 12.83
C ASP A 292 -7.94 26.18 11.54
N GLY A 293 -7.13 25.17 11.20
CA GLY A 293 -7.31 24.32 10.03
C GLY A 293 -6.59 24.83 8.78
N ARG A 294 -6.13 26.08 8.74
CA ARG A 294 -5.41 26.60 7.57
C ARG A 294 -4.11 25.85 7.33
N VAL A 295 -3.75 25.74 6.05
CA VAL A 295 -2.45 25.25 5.59
C VAL A 295 -1.75 26.39 4.88
N LEU A 296 -0.57 26.77 5.36
CA LEU A 296 0.29 27.75 4.73
C LEU A 296 1.36 27.04 3.92
N PHE A 297 1.68 27.56 2.74
CA PHE A 297 2.61 26.92 1.82
C PHE A 297 3.51 27.92 1.08
N ALA A 298 4.79 27.60 0.95
CA ALA A 298 5.70 28.27 0.03
C ALA A 298 6.67 27.27 -0.61
N LEU A 299 7.03 27.56 -1.86
CA LEU A 299 8.08 26.89 -2.60
C LEU A 299 8.94 27.96 -3.29
N GLU A 300 10.19 28.08 -2.87
CA GLU A 300 11.15 29.03 -3.41
C GLU A 300 12.25 28.31 -4.19
N LEU A 301 12.51 28.81 -5.41
CA LEU A 301 13.63 28.41 -6.25
C LEU A 301 14.58 29.60 -6.37
N ALA A 302 15.68 29.56 -5.63
CA ALA A 302 16.67 30.63 -5.58
C ALA A 302 18.09 30.04 -5.59
N PRO A 303 19.15 30.83 -5.86
CA PRO A 303 20.52 30.35 -5.73
C PRO A 303 20.80 29.79 -4.34
N LEU A 304 21.48 28.65 -4.26
CA LEU A 304 21.90 28.06 -2.99
C LEU A 304 23.08 28.84 -2.44
N GLN A 305 22.93 29.38 -1.23
CA GLN A 305 24.03 29.98 -0.50
C GLN A 305 24.53 28.99 0.55
N ARG A 306 25.85 28.81 0.61
CA ARG A 306 26.50 27.91 1.57
C ARG A 306 27.22 28.77 2.61
N GLY A 307 26.86 28.57 3.87
CA GLY A 307 27.56 29.15 5.02
C GLY A 307 28.52 28.12 5.65
N PRO A 308 29.30 28.53 6.65
CA PRO A 308 30.26 27.64 7.33
C PRO A 308 29.61 26.43 8.04
N SER A 309 28.34 26.54 8.46
CA SER A 309 27.63 25.53 9.26
C SER A 309 26.20 25.26 8.80
N GLY A 310 25.85 25.67 7.59
CA GLY A 310 24.48 25.64 7.10
C GLY A 310 24.32 26.09 5.64
N VAL A 311 23.08 26.14 5.19
CA VAL A 311 22.68 26.57 3.85
C VAL A 311 21.48 27.50 3.91
N SER A 312 21.32 28.35 2.90
CA SER A 312 20.11 29.14 2.71
C SER A 312 19.67 29.19 1.25
N VAL A 313 18.36 29.27 1.06
CA VAL A 313 17.69 29.43 -0.23
C VAL A 313 16.52 30.38 0.00
N GLY A 314 16.62 31.58 -0.57
CA GLY A 314 15.60 32.61 -0.42
C GLY A 314 15.34 32.97 1.05
N ALA A 315 14.09 32.86 1.49
CA ALA A 315 13.65 33.18 2.84
C ALA A 315 14.05 32.15 3.91
N MET A 316 14.59 30.99 3.52
CA MET A 316 14.86 29.88 4.44
C MET A 316 16.35 29.62 4.66
N GLU A 317 16.74 29.40 5.91
CA GLU A 317 18.07 29.02 6.36
C GLU A 317 17.99 27.75 7.23
N SER A 318 18.93 26.82 7.05
CA SER A 318 19.13 25.68 7.96
C SER A 318 20.59 25.57 8.38
N ARG A 319 20.83 25.23 9.65
CA ARG A 319 22.14 24.91 10.22
C ARG A 319 22.21 23.46 10.68
N TRP A 320 23.41 22.92 10.85
CA TRP A 320 23.64 21.51 11.20
C TRP A 320 24.23 21.28 12.60
N ALA A 321 24.85 22.31 13.19
CA ALA A 321 25.52 22.20 14.49
C ALA A 321 25.31 23.48 15.33
N PRO A 322 24.24 23.57 16.14
CA PRO A 322 23.12 22.63 16.23
C PRO A 322 22.17 22.73 15.03
N VAL A 323 21.34 21.70 14.83
CA VAL A 323 20.31 21.71 13.79
C VAL A 323 19.27 22.78 14.10
N ARG A 324 19.05 23.71 13.18
CA ARG A 324 18.12 24.84 13.36
C ARG A 324 17.55 25.26 12.02
N LEU A 325 16.23 25.43 11.96
CA LEU A 325 15.50 25.92 10.81
C LEU A 325 15.02 27.35 11.07
N ARG A 326 15.29 28.27 10.14
CA ARG A 326 14.76 29.62 10.15
C ARG A 326 14.05 29.94 8.83
N PHE A 327 12.91 30.60 8.92
CA PHE A 327 12.20 31.15 7.77
C PHE A 327 11.71 32.56 8.11
N ASP A 328 11.86 33.51 7.20
CA ASP A 328 11.30 34.85 7.32
C ASP A 328 10.79 35.30 5.95
N GLY A 329 9.49 35.18 5.72
CA GLY A 329 8.92 35.38 4.39
C GLY A 329 7.39 35.32 4.36
N ARG A 330 6.85 35.21 3.15
CA ARG A 330 5.41 35.14 2.91
C ARG A 330 4.99 33.73 2.55
N LEU A 331 3.94 33.23 3.19
CA LEU A 331 3.34 31.93 2.88
C LEU A 331 1.97 32.12 2.24
N SER A 332 1.63 31.29 1.27
CA SER A 332 0.28 31.23 0.69
C SER A 332 -0.66 30.47 1.62
N SER A 333 -1.80 31.06 1.96
CA SER A 333 -2.79 30.51 2.89
C SER A 333 -3.89 29.76 2.14
N HIS A 334 -4.17 28.54 2.59
CA HIS A 334 -5.17 27.64 2.04
C HIS A 334 -6.09 27.10 3.15
N GLU A 335 -7.38 26.95 2.84
CA GLU A 335 -8.36 26.34 3.76
C GLU A 335 -8.33 24.80 3.64
N ALA A 336 -8.71 24.10 4.71
CA ALA A 336 -8.45 22.68 4.95
C ALA A 336 -9.13 21.70 3.97
N ASP A 337 -10.05 22.16 3.12
CA ASP A 337 -10.91 21.28 2.29
C ASP A 337 -10.21 20.70 1.06
N GLY A 338 -8.94 21.04 0.82
CA GLY A 338 -8.09 20.41 -0.18
C GLY A 338 -7.06 21.36 -0.77
N PHE A 339 -5.87 20.84 -1.06
CA PHE A 339 -4.88 21.57 -1.84
C PHE A 339 -5.51 21.96 -3.20
N PRO A 340 -5.30 23.20 -3.70
CA PRO A 340 -6.01 23.65 -4.90
C PRO A 340 -5.78 22.69 -6.08
N PRO A 341 -6.81 22.46 -6.93
CA PRO A 341 -6.77 21.51 -8.04
C PRO A 341 -5.80 21.94 -9.16
N GLY A 342 -4.92 22.91 -8.93
CA GLY A 342 -3.84 23.29 -9.81
C GLY A 342 -3.04 24.50 -9.37
N PRO A 343 -1.99 24.86 -10.13
CA PRO A 343 -1.17 26.03 -9.85
C PRO A 343 -1.89 27.35 -10.19
N LEU A 344 -2.92 27.34 -11.05
CA LEU A 344 -3.64 28.55 -11.48
C LEU A 344 -4.32 29.33 -10.33
N PRO A 345 -5.09 28.68 -9.44
CA PRO A 345 -5.61 29.34 -8.23
C PRO A 345 -4.52 29.93 -7.32
N LEU A 346 -3.34 29.29 -7.26
CA LEU A 346 -2.20 29.80 -6.48
C LEU A 346 -1.65 31.11 -7.05
N VAL A 347 -1.72 31.28 -8.38
CA VAL A 347 -1.17 32.45 -9.09
C VAL A 347 -2.17 33.62 -9.14
N LEU A 348 -3.46 33.33 -9.28
CA LEU A 348 -4.48 34.36 -9.58
C LEU A 348 -5.05 35.07 -8.34
N ALA A 349 -5.03 34.44 -7.16
CA ALA A 349 -5.55 35.04 -5.92
C ALA A 349 -4.76 34.56 -4.67
N PRO A 350 -3.44 34.81 -4.58
CA PRO A 350 -2.65 34.35 -3.46
C PRO A 350 -3.03 35.14 -2.19
N ARG A 351 -3.87 34.54 -1.33
CA ARG A 351 -3.99 34.98 0.06
C ARG A 351 -2.65 34.69 0.72
N THR A 352 -1.81 35.71 0.92
CA THR A 352 -0.50 35.51 1.56
C THR A 352 -0.49 36.13 2.94
N VAL A 353 0.20 35.45 3.85
CA VAL A 353 0.39 35.85 5.24
C VAL A 353 1.89 35.98 5.51
N GLU A 354 2.26 36.87 6.41
CA GLU A 354 3.65 36.95 6.87
C GLU A 354 3.91 35.86 7.89
N ALA A 355 5.01 35.15 7.73
CA ALA A 355 5.38 34.08 8.65
C ALA A 355 6.86 34.11 8.97
N ARG A 356 7.16 33.90 10.25
CA ARG A 356 8.52 33.72 10.77
C ARG A 356 8.58 32.42 11.54
N ILE A 357 9.62 31.64 11.31
CA ILE A 357 9.82 30.34 11.95
C ILE A 357 11.24 30.34 12.48
N ASP A 358 11.41 29.93 13.72
CA ASP A 358 12.72 29.72 14.31
C ASP A 358 12.68 28.51 15.25
N LEU A 359 13.12 27.36 14.74
CA LEU A 359 13.03 26.07 15.42
C LEU A 359 14.40 25.42 15.52
N SER A 360 14.77 25.01 16.73
CA SER A 360 16.00 24.25 17.02
C SER A 360 15.66 22.79 17.28
N PHE A 361 16.49 21.89 16.79
CA PHE A 361 16.29 20.45 16.93
C PHE A 361 17.24 19.85 17.97
N VAL A 362 16.67 19.09 18.89
CA VAL A 362 17.38 18.33 19.92
C VAL A 362 17.24 16.86 19.58
N PRO A 363 18.30 16.20 19.10
CA PRO A 363 18.23 14.81 18.67
C PRO A 363 17.99 13.87 19.86
N THR A 364 17.11 12.89 19.67
CA THR A 364 16.88 11.79 20.64
C THR A 364 17.45 10.46 20.14
N THR A 365 17.77 10.38 18.84
CA THR A 365 18.49 9.25 18.23
C THR A 365 19.81 9.75 17.62
N PRO A 366 20.81 8.89 17.40
CA PRO A 366 21.90 9.23 16.50
C PRO A 366 21.37 9.42 15.07
N ALA A 367 22.14 10.13 14.24
CA ALA A 367 21.93 10.18 12.80
C ALA A 367 22.32 8.82 12.21
N ILE A 368 21.42 8.19 11.46
CA ILE A 368 21.59 6.82 10.98
C ILE A 368 21.41 6.78 9.48
N ASP A 369 22.42 6.26 8.78
CA ASP A 369 22.30 5.90 7.38
C ASP A 369 21.74 4.48 7.26
N PHE A 370 20.45 4.34 6.96
CA PHE A 370 19.83 3.02 6.82
C PHE A 370 20.17 2.35 5.48
N THR A 371 20.66 3.11 4.50
CA THR A 371 20.95 2.59 3.15
C THR A 371 22.17 1.68 3.11
N GLN A 372 23.13 1.89 4.02
CA GLN A 372 24.34 1.06 4.12
C GLN A 372 24.03 -0.41 4.44
N GLY A 373 22.91 -0.67 5.14
CA GLY A 373 22.46 -2.02 5.38
C GLY A 373 21.91 -2.72 4.13
N LEU A 374 21.26 -2.00 3.22
CA LEU A 374 20.46 -2.61 2.14
C LEU A 374 21.29 -3.57 1.26
N PRO A 375 20.74 -4.73 0.83
CA PRO A 375 21.40 -5.55 -0.18
C PRO A 375 21.72 -4.73 -1.43
N GLU A 376 22.79 -5.08 -2.14
CA GLU A 376 23.24 -4.34 -3.33
C GLU A 376 22.14 -4.16 -4.38
N ALA A 377 21.33 -5.20 -4.59
CA ALA A 377 20.21 -5.17 -5.52
C ALA A 377 19.11 -4.15 -5.14
N GLU A 378 18.92 -3.89 -3.85
CA GLU A 378 17.96 -2.92 -3.32
C GLU A 378 18.54 -1.50 -3.36
N ARG A 379 19.83 -1.33 -3.06
CA ARG A 379 20.53 -0.05 -3.22
C ARG A 379 20.47 0.45 -4.67
N GLU A 380 20.74 -0.42 -5.64
CA GLU A 380 20.67 -0.05 -7.05
C GLU A 380 19.23 0.28 -7.49
N ALA A 381 18.22 -0.33 -6.87
CA ALA A 381 16.81 0.00 -7.10
C ALA A 381 16.41 1.37 -6.53
N LEU A 382 16.98 1.79 -5.39
CA LEU A 382 16.76 3.12 -4.81
C LEU A 382 17.55 4.24 -5.49
N ARG A 383 18.68 3.91 -6.13
CA ARG A 383 19.57 4.89 -6.76
C ARG A 383 18.88 5.95 -7.64
N PRO A 384 17.82 5.66 -8.43
CA PRO A 384 17.12 6.66 -9.22
C PRO A 384 16.23 7.62 -8.42
N VAL A 385 15.86 7.26 -7.18
CA VAL A 385 14.84 7.97 -6.37
C VAL A 385 15.40 8.60 -5.08
N GLY A 386 16.67 8.35 -4.78
CA GLY A 386 17.40 8.92 -3.64
C GLY A 386 18.33 7.84 -3.12
N ALA A 387 19.63 7.98 -3.43
CA ALA A 387 20.60 6.90 -3.23
C ALA A 387 21.04 6.77 -1.75
N HIS A 388 20.93 7.85 -0.99
CA HIS A 388 21.40 7.94 0.38
C HIS A 388 20.40 8.72 1.22
N HIS A 389 20.24 8.29 2.48
CA HIS A 389 19.32 8.86 3.45
C HIS A 389 19.93 8.74 4.84
N VAL A 390 20.10 9.87 5.51
CA VAL A 390 20.53 9.96 6.90
C VAL A 390 19.37 10.50 7.71
N GLU A 391 18.80 9.64 8.55
CA GLU A 391 17.58 9.96 9.29
C GLU A 391 17.85 10.08 10.78
N GLN A 392 17.10 10.97 11.43
CA GLN A 392 17.22 11.23 12.87
C GLN A 392 15.89 11.70 13.46
N SER A 393 15.52 11.13 14.61
CA SER A 393 14.37 11.54 15.42
C SER A 393 14.80 12.49 16.55
N GLY A 394 13.90 13.40 16.93
CA GLY A 394 14.17 14.32 18.03
C GLY A 394 13.00 15.21 18.44
N ARG A 395 13.33 16.22 19.24
CA ARG A 395 12.41 17.28 19.68
C ARG A 395 12.72 18.58 18.96
N TRP A 396 11.70 19.37 18.71
CA TRP A 396 11.79 20.69 18.13
C TRP A 396 11.36 21.73 19.15
N GLN A 397 12.17 22.77 19.33
CA GLN A 397 11.92 23.84 20.29
C GLN A 397 12.11 25.20 19.62
N GLY A 398 11.21 26.13 19.88
CA GLY A 398 11.30 27.49 19.38
C GLY A 398 9.93 28.10 19.18
N TRP A 399 9.75 28.83 18.09
CA TRP A 399 8.50 29.54 17.84
C TRP A 399 8.19 29.67 16.35
N VAL A 400 6.90 29.85 16.08
CA VAL A 400 6.35 30.19 14.78
C VAL A 400 5.46 31.41 14.96
N GLU A 401 5.65 32.44 14.15
CA GLU A 401 4.80 33.62 14.11
C GLU A 401 4.09 33.67 12.76
N VAL A 402 2.77 33.89 12.75
CA VAL A 402 1.96 34.09 11.54
C VAL A 402 1.06 35.30 11.75
N ASP A 403 1.16 36.30 10.86
CA ASP A 403 0.42 37.58 10.94
C ASP A 403 0.46 38.21 12.34
N GLY A 404 1.64 38.21 12.98
CA GLY A 404 1.85 38.75 14.32
C GLY A 404 1.35 37.88 15.49
N ARG A 405 0.75 36.71 15.21
CA ARG A 405 0.41 35.71 16.25
C ARG A 405 1.53 34.69 16.38
N GLN A 406 2.14 34.66 17.56
CA GLN A 406 3.17 33.68 17.91
C GLN A 406 2.56 32.38 18.47
N TYR A 407 3.18 31.26 18.12
CA TYR A 407 2.97 29.92 18.63
C TYR A 407 4.33 29.44 19.16
N ASP A 408 4.42 29.20 20.46
CA ASP A 408 5.58 28.50 21.00
C ASP A 408 5.48 27.03 20.64
N VAL A 409 6.59 26.45 20.19
CA VAL A 409 6.64 25.08 19.68
C VAL A 409 7.54 24.27 20.60
N GLU A 410 6.97 23.22 21.20
CA GLU A 410 7.66 22.15 21.90
C GLU A 410 7.21 20.81 21.32
N GLY A 411 7.58 20.64 20.05
CA GLY A 411 7.13 19.55 19.21
C GLY A 411 8.08 18.37 19.15
N THR A 412 7.66 17.37 18.40
CA THR A 412 8.42 16.16 18.11
C THR A 412 8.45 15.96 16.61
N GLY A 413 9.45 15.23 16.11
CA GLY A 413 9.50 14.93 14.69
C GLY A 413 10.84 14.34 14.29
N SER A 414 11.09 14.36 13.00
CA SER A 414 12.28 13.79 12.39
C SER A 414 12.90 14.74 11.38
N ARG A 415 14.17 14.49 11.07
CA ARG A 415 14.83 14.99 9.88
C ARG A 415 15.32 13.84 9.01
N ASP A 416 15.36 14.09 7.72
CA ASP A 416 16.00 13.24 6.71
C ASP A 416 16.95 14.10 5.89
N HIS A 417 18.22 13.72 5.79
CA HIS A 417 19.16 14.29 4.84
C HIS A 417 19.40 13.27 3.73
N SER A 418 18.92 13.58 2.53
CA SER A 418 18.99 12.67 1.39
C SER A 418 19.64 13.32 0.18
N TRP A 419 20.41 12.54 -0.57
CA TRP A 419 21.04 12.97 -1.81
C TRP A 419 21.08 11.88 -2.89
N GLY A 420 21.23 12.33 -4.14
CA GLY A 420 21.28 11.48 -5.32
C GLY A 420 20.26 11.92 -6.37
N ARG A 421 19.89 11.00 -7.27
CA ARG A 421 18.91 11.27 -8.32
C ARG A 421 17.50 11.21 -7.76
N ARG A 422 16.64 12.14 -8.18
CA ARG A 422 15.21 12.14 -7.85
C ARG A 422 14.36 12.03 -9.12
N ASP A 423 14.31 10.83 -9.67
CA ASP A 423 13.41 10.43 -10.75
C ASP A 423 12.14 9.80 -10.18
N TRP A 424 11.18 10.66 -9.81
CA TRP A 424 9.87 10.22 -9.33
C TRP A 424 9.04 9.42 -10.36
N GLU A 425 9.48 9.30 -11.62
CA GLU A 425 8.86 8.36 -12.58
C GLU A 425 9.36 6.92 -12.39
N ALA A 426 10.50 6.72 -11.73
CA ALA A 426 11.08 5.40 -11.48
C ALA A 426 10.46 4.69 -10.25
N ALA A 427 9.91 5.44 -9.29
CA ALA A 427 9.15 4.88 -8.18
C ALA A 427 7.70 4.62 -8.60
N GLU A 428 7.21 3.38 -8.53
CA GLU A 428 5.78 3.12 -8.69
C GLU A 428 4.99 3.70 -7.50
N TRP A 429 5.51 3.52 -6.28
CA TRP A 429 5.01 4.12 -5.04
C TRP A 429 6.12 4.25 -3.99
N TRP A 430 5.94 5.19 -3.08
CA TRP A 430 6.84 5.54 -1.99
C TRP A 430 6.06 5.66 -0.67
N ARG A 431 6.59 5.04 0.39
CA ARG A 431 6.04 5.06 1.74
C ARG A 431 7.17 5.20 2.76
N LEU A 432 7.08 6.21 3.60
CA LEU A 432 7.99 6.42 4.73
C LEU A 432 7.17 6.58 6.00
N PHE A 433 7.57 5.87 7.06
CA PHE A 433 6.90 5.89 8.35
C PHE A 433 7.90 6.27 9.42
N THR A 434 7.61 7.35 10.14
CA THR A 434 8.37 7.75 11.33
C THR A 434 7.45 7.72 12.54
N ALA A 435 7.95 7.22 13.67
CA ALA A 435 7.22 7.25 14.92
C ALA A 435 8.18 7.32 16.10
N ARG A 436 7.86 8.14 17.09
CA ARG A 436 8.62 8.28 18.32
C ARG A 436 7.72 8.01 19.52
N PHE A 437 8.21 7.21 20.46
CA PHE A 437 7.57 6.85 21.72
C PHE A 437 8.56 7.18 22.84
N GLY A 438 8.48 8.38 23.42
CA GLY A 438 9.51 8.85 24.37
C GLY A 438 10.89 9.01 23.71
N ASP A 439 11.96 8.96 24.51
CA ASP A 439 13.35 9.13 24.03
C ASP A 439 14.07 7.79 23.78
N ASP A 440 13.45 6.70 24.23
CA ASP A 440 14.01 5.36 24.26
C ASP A 440 13.49 4.47 23.12
N LEU A 441 12.43 4.87 22.40
CA LEU A 441 11.91 4.12 21.26
C LEU A 441 11.58 5.06 20.09
N ALA A 442 12.21 4.82 18.94
CA ALA A 442 11.91 5.51 17.68
C ALA A 442 11.94 4.52 16.52
N VAL A 443 11.17 4.81 15.48
CA VAL A 443 10.98 3.97 14.30
C VAL A 443 11.08 4.86 13.08
N HIS A 444 11.86 4.40 12.11
CA HIS A 444 12.01 4.98 10.79
C HIS A 444 11.93 3.82 9.80
N ALA A 445 10.83 3.67 9.07
CA ALA A 445 10.58 2.53 8.20
C ALA A 445 10.30 3.00 6.77
N LEU A 446 11.03 2.44 5.82
CA LEU A 446 10.89 2.75 4.40
C LEU A 446 10.33 1.52 3.66
N ALA A 447 9.33 1.76 2.81
CA ALA A 447 8.91 0.82 1.78
C ALA A 447 8.72 1.57 0.46
N VAL A 448 9.48 1.20 -0.57
CA VAL A 448 9.44 1.84 -1.89
C VAL A 448 9.36 0.79 -2.97
N SER A 449 8.44 0.93 -3.91
CA SER A 449 8.52 0.20 -5.18
C SER A 449 9.24 1.07 -6.19
N ALA A 450 10.36 0.58 -6.70
CA ALA A 450 11.10 1.21 -7.78
C ALA A 450 11.69 0.16 -8.73
N GLY A 451 11.51 0.35 -10.03
CA GLY A 451 12.07 -0.53 -11.05
C GLY A 451 11.55 -1.97 -10.99
N GLY A 452 10.29 -2.15 -10.58
CA GLY A 452 9.67 -3.47 -10.41
C GLY A 452 10.17 -4.27 -9.20
N ARG A 453 10.91 -3.64 -8.27
CA ARG A 453 11.32 -4.22 -6.99
C ARG A 453 10.75 -3.41 -5.84
N VAL A 454 10.43 -4.10 -4.75
CA VAL A 454 10.13 -3.45 -3.47
C VAL A 454 11.41 -3.42 -2.65
N VAL A 455 11.77 -2.24 -2.17
CA VAL A 455 12.86 -1.99 -1.25
C VAL A 455 12.27 -1.68 0.11
N GLU A 456 12.64 -2.47 1.11
CA GLU A 456 12.17 -2.34 2.48
C GLU A 456 13.37 -2.08 3.38
N GLY A 457 13.25 -1.13 4.31
CA GLY A 457 14.38 -0.77 5.14
C GLY A 457 14.04 0.18 6.27
N GLY A 458 15.09 0.78 6.82
CA GLY A 458 15.00 1.66 7.97
C GLY A 458 15.49 1.01 9.25
N PHE A 459 15.15 1.62 10.38
CA PHE A 459 15.62 1.21 11.70
C PHE A 459 14.59 1.41 12.81
N VAL A 460 14.79 0.64 13.88
CA VAL A 460 14.17 0.82 15.19
C VAL A 460 15.28 1.22 16.16
N TRP A 461 15.15 2.37 16.79
CA TRP A 461 15.95 2.78 17.94
C TRP A 461 15.29 2.27 19.21
N ARG A 462 16.00 1.52 20.04
CA ARG A 462 15.50 1.03 21.34
C ARG A 462 16.59 1.07 22.40
N HIS A 463 16.39 1.85 23.48
CA HIS A 463 17.27 1.91 24.65
C HIS A 463 18.77 2.08 24.34
N GLY A 464 19.13 2.93 23.38
CA GLY A 464 20.55 3.17 23.02
C GLY A 464 21.07 2.32 21.85
N GLU A 465 20.27 1.36 21.39
CA GLU A 465 20.64 0.43 20.34
C GLU A 465 19.84 0.68 19.07
N VAL A 466 20.48 0.48 17.92
CA VAL A 466 19.87 0.57 16.60
C VAL A 466 19.66 -0.84 16.09
N GLU A 467 18.44 -1.11 15.65
CA GLU A 467 18.07 -2.36 15.03
C GLU A 467 17.55 -2.10 13.62
N ARG A 468 17.93 -2.95 12.67
CA ARG A 468 17.51 -2.79 11.29
C ARG A 468 16.14 -3.40 11.05
N ILE A 469 15.33 -2.69 10.26
CA ILE A 469 14.09 -3.20 9.69
C ILE A 469 14.41 -3.97 8.40
N ARG A 470 13.92 -5.21 8.31
CA ARG A 470 14.10 -6.12 7.15
C ARG A 470 12.83 -6.28 6.31
N ARG A 471 11.68 -5.92 6.87
CA ARG A 471 10.36 -6.05 6.25
C ARG A 471 9.45 -4.98 6.81
N VAL A 472 8.60 -4.40 5.95
CA VAL A 472 7.60 -3.40 6.29
C VAL A 472 6.27 -3.84 5.69
N ALA A 473 5.41 -4.44 6.51
CA ALA A 473 4.02 -4.67 6.14
C ALA A 473 3.17 -3.47 6.58
N PHE A 474 2.24 -3.07 5.71
CA PHE A 474 1.41 -1.88 5.89
C PHE A 474 -0.02 -2.18 5.44
N ALA A 475 -0.98 -1.90 6.32
CA ALA A 475 -2.41 -1.94 6.01
C ALA A 475 -3.01 -0.55 6.20
N ALA A 476 -3.65 -0.02 5.16
CA ALA A 476 -4.28 1.30 5.18
C ALA A 476 -5.75 1.20 5.61
N ARG A 477 -6.18 2.06 6.53
CA ARG A 477 -7.59 2.35 6.76
C ARG A 477 -7.92 3.67 6.07
N ARG A 478 -8.88 3.67 5.14
CA ARG A 478 -9.31 4.86 4.41
C ARG A 478 -10.69 5.33 4.86
N GLY A 479 -10.84 6.64 4.99
CA GLY A 479 -12.11 7.33 5.20
C GLY A 479 -12.50 8.19 3.99
N PRO A 480 -13.55 9.02 4.12
CA PRO A 480 -14.06 9.86 3.01
C PRO A 480 -13.03 10.85 2.48
N PHE A 481 -12.07 11.26 3.31
CA PHE A 481 -11.08 12.31 3.03
C PHE A 481 -9.65 11.77 2.84
N GLY A 482 -9.47 10.46 2.63
CA GLY A 482 -8.16 9.83 2.45
C GLY A 482 -7.80 8.84 3.54
N LEU A 483 -6.52 8.77 3.91
CA LEU A 483 -6.03 7.88 4.96
C LEU A 483 -6.57 8.32 6.33
N SER A 484 -7.31 7.46 7.02
CA SER A 484 -7.84 7.72 8.36
C SER A 484 -7.02 7.01 9.46
N GLY A 485 -6.29 5.96 9.08
CA GLY A 485 -5.39 5.25 9.97
C GLY A 485 -4.56 4.22 9.20
N LEU A 486 -3.63 3.58 9.88
CA LEU A 486 -2.81 2.53 9.31
C LEU A 486 -2.35 1.54 10.38
N ASP A 487 -2.03 0.32 9.98
CA ASP A 487 -1.30 -0.63 10.83
C ASP A 487 0.02 -1.01 10.15
N LEU A 488 1.08 -1.12 10.95
CA LEU A 488 2.41 -1.49 10.52
C LEU A 488 2.88 -2.73 11.26
N GLU A 489 3.54 -3.63 10.54
CA GLU A 489 4.43 -4.64 11.10
C GLU A 489 5.82 -4.45 10.52
N LEU A 490 6.79 -4.32 11.42
CA LEU A 490 8.17 -4.12 11.10
C LEU A 490 8.94 -5.37 11.49
N GLY A 491 9.40 -6.13 10.51
CA GLY A 491 10.22 -7.30 10.75
C GLY A 491 11.63 -6.89 11.18
N THR A 492 11.99 -7.19 12.43
CA THR A 492 13.32 -6.93 12.98
C THR A 492 14.02 -8.23 13.39
N ALA A 493 15.28 -8.18 13.81
CA ALA A 493 16.01 -9.35 14.28
C ALA A 493 15.49 -9.86 15.64
N ARG A 494 14.95 -8.98 16.48
CA ARG A 494 14.29 -9.27 17.77
C ARG A 494 12.86 -9.78 17.62
N GLY A 495 12.38 -9.90 16.39
CA GLY A 495 11.01 -10.24 16.06
C GLY A 495 10.22 -9.06 15.50
N PRO A 496 8.94 -9.26 15.18
CA PRO A 496 8.14 -8.23 14.57
C PRO A 496 7.71 -7.15 15.58
N LEU A 497 7.74 -5.89 15.17
CA LEU A 497 7.25 -4.73 15.93
C LEU A 497 5.97 -4.19 15.29
N TYR A 498 4.93 -3.99 16.10
CA TYR A 498 3.60 -3.61 15.62
C TYR A 498 3.25 -2.19 16.03
N LEU A 499 2.77 -1.40 15.07
CA LEU A 499 2.29 -0.06 15.31
C LEU A 499 0.88 0.10 14.73
N THR A 500 -0.04 0.60 15.53
CA THR A 500 -1.38 1.00 15.09
C THR A 500 -1.45 2.52 15.08
N GLY A 501 -1.66 3.10 13.90
CA GLY A 501 -1.70 4.53 13.65
C GLY A 501 -3.11 5.05 13.40
N GLN A 502 -3.41 6.20 13.98
CA GLN A 502 -4.58 7.02 13.66
C GLN A 502 -4.12 8.38 13.12
N VAL A 503 -4.56 8.71 11.91
CA VAL A 503 -4.17 9.95 11.24
C VAL A 503 -4.92 11.11 11.91
N GLU A 504 -4.18 12.06 12.45
CA GLU A 504 -4.71 13.27 13.09
C GLU A 504 -4.83 14.42 12.08
N ARG A 505 -3.89 14.50 11.14
CA ARG A 505 -3.85 15.55 10.13
C ARG A 505 -3.07 15.12 8.90
N THR A 506 -3.50 15.56 7.72
CA THR A 506 -2.78 15.34 6.46
C THR A 506 -2.37 16.66 5.84
N LEU A 507 -1.09 16.82 5.52
CA LEU A 507 -0.61 17.86 4.60
C LEU A 507 -0.35 17.21 3.25
N THR A 508 -0.85 17.80 2.17
CA THR A 508 -0.60 17.29 0.82
C THR A 508 0.35 18.22 0.10
N VAL A 509 1.48 17.68 -0.35
CA VAL A 509 2.51 18.40 -1.09
C VAL A 509 2.53 17.91 -2.55
N PRO A 510 2.35 18.80 -3.53
CA PRO A 510 2.44 18.42 -4.94
C PRO A 510 3.91 18.21 -5.35
N VAL A 511 4.26 16.99 -5.75
CA VAL A 511 5.65 16.63 -6.12
C VAL A 511 5.90 16.76 -7.61
N GLN A 512 4.90 16.51 -8.46
CA GLN A 512 5.06 16.57 -9.90
C GLN A 512 3.86 17.19 -10.62
N LEU A 513 4.12 18.24 -11.40
CA LEU A 513 3.15 18.87 -12.30
C LEU A 513 3.16 18.20 -13.70
N ALA A 514 1.97 18.02 -14.28
CA ALA A 514 1.78 17.59 -15.65
C ALA A 514 2.24 18.70 -16.62
N ARG A 515 3.11 18.36 -17.57
CA ARG A 515 3.59 19.29 -18.61
C ARG A 515 2.57 19.62 -19.70
N SER A 516 1.44 18.92 -19.74
CA SER A 516 0.41 19.10 -20.77
C SER A 516 -0.54 20.22 -20.38
N LEU A 517 -0.60 21.28 -21.20
CA LEU A 517 -1.56 22.38 -21.05
C LEU A 517 -3.00 21.86 -20.95
N GLY A 518 -3.35 20.81 -21.71
CA GLY A 518 -4.68 20.20 -21.69
C GLY A 518 -5.08 19.58 -20.34
N ARG A 519 -4.14 18.91 -19.64
CA ARG A 519 -4.38 18.40 -18.27
C ARG A 519 -4.41 19.52 -17.23
N GLN A 520 -3.64 20.57 -17.46
CA GLN A 520 -3.64 21.75 -16.58
C GLN A 520 -4.98 22.49 -16.64
N LEU A 521 -5.59 22.56 -17.83
CA LEU A 521 -6.91 23.18 -18.04
C LEU A 521 -8.09 22.26 -17.63
N SER A 522 -7.88 20.94 -17.51
CA SER A 522 -8.93 19.98 -17.16
C SER A 522 -9.09 19.72 -15.65
N GLY A 523 -8.44 20.51 -14.79
CA GLY A 523 -8.55 20.37 -13.32
C GLY A 523 -7.81 19.15 -12.71
N ARG A 524 -6.92 18.47 -13.46
CA ARG A 524 -6.05 17.39 -12.95
C ARG A 524 -4.57 17.60 -13.34
N PRO A 525 -3.93 18.66 -12.84
CA PRO A 525 -2.58 19.04 -13.23
C PRO A 525 -1.50 18.25 -12.49
N TRP A 526 -1.80 17.57 -11.40
CA TRP A 526 -0.80 16.86 -10.60
C TRP A 526 -0.64 15.42 -11.10
N ARG A 527 0.61 14.94 -11.21
CA ARG A 527 0.95 13.55 -11.57
C ARG A 527 1.38 12.70 -10.37
N LEU A 528 1.79 13.36 -9.30
CA LEU A 528 2.20 12.74 -8.05
C LEU A 528 1.93 13.72 -6.91
N LEU A 529 1.17 13.27 -5.93
CA LEU A 529 0.92 13.93 -4.67
C LEU A 529 1.67 13.16 -3.57
N LEU A 530 2.20 13.88 -2.60
CA LEU A 530 2.77 13.33 -1.38
C LEU A 530 1.86 13.71 -0.22
N HIS A 531 1.34 12.72 0.48
CA HIS A 531 0.49 12.91 1.64
C HIS A 531 1.31 12.68 2.90
N GLU A 532 1.56 13.75 3.64
CA GLU A 532 2.23 13.77 4.92
C GLU A 532 1.17 13.60 6.01
N ASN A 533 0.96 12.37 6.44
CA ASN A 533 -0.09 12.03 7.40
C ASN A 533 0.50 12.02 8.81
N TYR A 534 0.30 13.10 9.54
CA TYR A 534 0.63 13.19 10.96
C TYR A 534 -0.24 12.22 11.73
N THR A 535 0.42 11.28 12.38
CA THR A 535 -0.21 10.07 12.90
C THR A 535 0.15 9.89 14.36
N ARG A 536 -0.86 9.66 15.18
CA ARG A 536 -0.70 9.14 16.53
C ARG A 536 -0.59 7.62 16.44
N TYR A 537 0.51 7.07 16.92
CA TYR A 537 0.77 5.64 16.93
C TYR A 537 0.62 5.05 18.32
N THR A 538 0.19 3.79 18.38
CA THR A 538 0.25 2.95 19.57
C THR A 538 1.16 1.76 19.29
N CYS A 539 2.09 1.47 20.19
CA CYS A 539 3.02 0.35 20.11
C CYS A 539 3.28 -0.20 21.52
N ALA A 540 3.06 -1.50 21.75
CA ALA A 540 3.27 -2.16 23.05
C ALA A 540 2.63 -1.39 24.25
N GLY A 541 1.41 -0.88 24.07
CA GLY A 541 0.68 -0.11 25.10
C GLY A 541 1.20 1.33 25.32
N ARG A 542 2.20 1.77 24.56
CA ARG A 542 2.73 3.13 24.58
C ARG A 542 2.15 3.95 23.45
N GLU A 543 1.83 5.19 23.73
CA GLU A 543 1.48 6.16 22.70
C GLU A 543 2.72 6.91 22.20
N GLY A 544 2.73 7.17 20.91
CA GLY A 544 3.78 7.88 20.20
C GLY A 544 3.20 8.70 19.05
N ARG A 545 4.05 9.50 18.42
CA ARG A 545 3.66 10.38 17.32
C ARG A 545 4.71 10.38 16.24
N GLY A 546 4.29 10.67 15.03
CA GLY A 546 5.16 10.81 13.88
C GLY A 546 4.35 10.96 12.60
N MET A 547 4.85 10.40 11.52
CA MET A 547 4.38 10.71 10.18
C MET A 547 4.33 9.46 9.31
N ALA A 548 3.23 9.29 8.56
CA ALA A 548 3.12 8.37 7.44
C ALA A 548 3.10 9.18 6.14
N GLU A 549 4.24 9.23 5.46
CA GLU A 549 4.39 9.82 4.14
C GLU A 549 3.97 8.79 3.08
N ILE A 550 2.98 9.10 2.25
CA ILE A 550 2.48 8.20 1.21
C ILE A 550 2.30 8.96 -0.09
N THR A 551 2.83 8.41 -1.18
CA THR A 551 2.59 8.97 -2.52
C THR A 551 1.28 8.46 -3.15
N GLU A 552 0.60 9.35 -3.87
CA GLU A 552 -0.61 9.05 -4.65
C GLU A 552 -0.47 9.58 -6.09
N ARG A 553 -0.90 8.79 -7.07
CA ARG A 553 -0.95 9.17 -8.49
C ARG A 553 -2.43 9.34 -8.92
N PRO A 554 -2.94 10.59 -9.03
CA PRO A 554 -4.36 10.87 -9.31
C PRO A 554 -4.79 10.72 -10.79
#